data_AF-A0A2V5MHP0-F1
#
_entry.id   AF-A0A2V5MHP0-F1
#
_cell.length_a   1.000
_cell.length_b   1.000
_cell.length_c   1.000
_cell.angle_alpha   90.00
_cell.angle_beta   90.00
_cell.angle_gamma   90.00
#
_symmetry.space_group_name_H-M   'P 1'
#
loop_
_entity.id
_entity.type
_entity.pdbx_description
1 polymer ?
#
loop_
_entity_poly.entity_id
_entity_poly.type
_entity_poly.pdbx_seq_one_letter_code
_entity_poly.pdbx_strand_id
1 'polypeptide(L)'
;MPHSMWGAGAVLCLLLLAGCKTVSEQQAKNTSRSFTTVVVDAGHGGRDSGAYRRFGPPEKVATLDVANRLSRKLRESQLNVVMTRTNDVFVPLDTRV
;
A
#
# COMPACT_ATOMS: atom_id res chain seq x y z
N MET A 1 21.67 67.44 3.91
CA MET A 1 20.36 68.09 4.17
C MET A 1 19.81 68.55 2.83
N PRO A 2 18.55 68.28 2.40
CA PRO A 2 17.40 67.63 3.06
C PRO A 2 16.87 66.34 2.34
N HIS A 3 16.44 65.29 3.06
CA HIS A 3 15.05 64.85 3.39
C HIS A 3 14.42 63.90 2.32
N SER A 4 14.45 62.58 2.50
CA SER A 4 13.51 61.73 3.28
C SER A 4 12.07 61.70 2.74
N MET A 5 11.64 60.54 2.22
CA MET A 5 10.24 60.05 2.17
C MET A 5 10.32 58.51 2.03
N TRP A 6 10.38 57.78 3.16
CA TRP A 6 9.33 56.86 3.64
C TRP A 6 9.01 55.75 2.61
N GLY A 7 9.35 54.48 2.81
CA GLY A 7 9.16 53.69 4.03
C GLY A 7 7.70 53.28 4.15
N ALA A 8 7.33 52.10 3.62
CA ALA A 8 6.13 51.35 4.02
C ALA A 8 5.92 50.01 3.28
N GLY A 9 6.56 49.77 2.12
CA GLY A 9 6.20 48.61 1.28
C GLY A 9 6.87 47.28 1.64
N ALA A 10 8.11 47.31 2.13
CA ALA A 10 8.95 46.10 2.17
C ALA A 10 8.92 45.34 3.51
N VAL A 11 8.52 45.98 4.61
CA VAL A 11 8.59 45.36 5.95
C VAL A 11 7.33 44.52 6.26
N LEU A 12 6.18 44.83 5.65
CA LEU A 12 4.95 44.06 5.84
C LEU A 12 4.93 42.73 5.05
N CYS A 13 5.79 42.58 4.04
CA CYS A 13 5.87 41.35 3.25
C CYS A 13 6.79 40.28 3.88
N LEU A 14 7.63 40.63 4.85
CA LEU A 14 8.55 39.68 5.51
C LEU A 14 7.96 38.97 6.74
N LEU A 15 6.77 39.35 7.21
CA LEU A 15 6.12 38.72 8.38
C LEU A 15 5.07 37.65 8.01
N LEU A 16 4.89 37.33 6.73
CA LEU A 16 3.95 36.30 6.25
C LEU A 16 4.62 34.97 5.86
N LEU A 17 5.91 34.78 6.16
CA LEU A 17 6.67 33.55 5.85
C LEU A 17 6.99 32.67 7.07
N ALA A 18 6.47 32.98 8.26
CA ALA A 18 6.77 32.22 9.48
C ALA A 18 5.70 31.17 9.86
N GLY A 19 4.81 30.82 8.92
CA GLY A 19 3.64 29.99 9.20
C GLY A 19 3.62 28.60 8.57
N CYS A 20 4.66 28.19 7.82
CA CYS A 20 4.71 26.83 7.30
C CYS A 20 5.14 25.87 8.41
N LYS A 21 4.16 25.40 9.18
CA LYS A 21 4.36 24.26 10.08
C LYS A 21 4.80 23.09 9.21
N THR A 22 6.06 22.70 9.35
CA THR A 22 6.58 21.45 8.78
C THR A 22 5.63 20.33 9.20
N VAL A 23 5.06 19.65 8.20
CA VAL A 23 4.34 18.40 8.43
C VAL A 23 5.30 17.53 9.23
N SER A 24 4.91 17.16 10.45
CA SER A 24 5.63 16.20 11.28
C SER A 24 5.98 15.02 10.39
N GLU A 25 7.27 14.79 10.18
CA GLU A 25 7.80 13.57 9.61
C GLU A 25 7.11 12.42 10.34
N GLN A 26 6.29 11.66 9.63
CA GLN A 26 5.69 10.46 10.21
C GLN A 26 6.86 9.58 10.61
N GLN A 27 7.04 9.40 11.91
CA GLN A 27 8.08 8.59 12.50
C GLN A 27 7.96 7.18 11.89
N ALA A 28 8.81 6.90 10.90
CA ALA A 28 8.80 5.65 10.18
C ALA A 28 9.02 4.55 11.22
N LYS A 29 8.01 3.70 11.41
CA LYS A 29 8.11 2.55 12.30
C LYS A 29 9.34 1.75 11.86
N ASN A 30 10.31 1.54 12.76
CA ASN A 30 11.52 0.80 12.41
C ASN A 30 11.16 -0.67 12.16
N THR A 31 10.89 -1.02 10.91
CA THR A 31 10.59 -2.38 10.44
C THR A 31 11.89 -3.15 10.15
N SER A 32 12.89 -3.04 11.02
CA SER A 32 14.22 -3.67 10.83
C SER A 32 14.23 -5.20 10.79
N ARG A 33 13.07 -5.87 10.84
CA ARG A 33 13.00 -7.28 10.46
C ARG A 33 13.05 -7.37 8.94
N SER A 34 14.22 -7.75 8.44
CA SER A 34 14.34 -8.26 7.09
C SER A 34 13.56 -9.57 6.98
N PHE A 35 12.81 -9.71 5.90
CA PHE A 35 12.17 -10.96 5.51
C PHE A 35 12.57 -11.25 4.06
N THR A 36 12.68 -12.53 3.74
CA THR A 36 12.99 -12.99 2.38
C THR A 36 11.84 -13.74 1.75
N THR A 37 10.82 -14.12 2.53
CA THR A 37 9.70 -14.94 2.08
C THR A 37 8.37 -14.28 2.40
N VAL A 38 7.45 -14.32 1.44
CA VAL A 38 6.06 -13.89 1.58
C VAL A 38 5.14 -15.06 1.23
N VAL A 39 4.17 -15.35 2.11
CA VAL A 39 3.08 -16.26 1.80
C VAL A 39 1.89 -15.45 1.28
N VAL A 40 1.33 -15.84 0.13
CA VAL A 40 0.15 -15.20 -0.47
C VAL A 40 -1.00 -16.21 -0.44
N ASP A 41 -2.01 -15.96 0.38
CA ASP A 41 -3.22 -16.79 0.41
C ASP A 41 -4.23 -16.32 -0.65
N ALA A 42 -4.53 -17.18 -1.63
CA ALA A 42 -5.64 -16.96 -2.53
C ALA A 42 -6.92 -17.53 -1.87
N GLY A 43 -7.75 -16.65 -1.32
CA GLY A 43 -8.99 -17.00 -0.63
C GLY A 43 -9.93 -17.92 -1.43
N HIS A 44 -10.72 -18.73 -0.73
CA HIS A 44 -11.69 -19.68 -1.33
C HIS A 44 -11.04 -20.68 -2.32
N GLY A 45 -11.81 -21.19 -3.28
CA GLY A 45 -11.35 -22.08 -4.36
C GLY A 45 -12.13 -23.40 -4.44
N GLY A 46 -12.16 -23.99 -5.63
CA GLY A 46 -12.86 -25.24 -5.90
C GLY A 46 -14.34 -25.12 -5.57
N ARG A 47 -14.80 -25.92 -4.60
CA ARG A 47 -16.20 -25.97 -4.13
C ARG A 47 -16.64 -24.73 -3.35
N ASP A 48 -15.70 -23.94 -2.85
CA ASP A 48 -15.99 -22.70 -2.15
C ASP A 48 -15.83 -21.53 -3.13
N SER A 49 -16.95 -20.91 -3.51
CA SER A 49 -16.96 -19.75 -4.42
C SER A 49 -16.51 -18.47 -3.74
N GLY A 50 -16.58 -18.40 -2.41
CA GLY A 50 -16.68 -17.15 -1.67
C GLY A 50 -17.93 -16.36 -2.05
N ALA A 51 -17.88 -15.05 -1.83
CA ALA A 51 -18.96 -14.15 -2.15
C ALA A 51 -19.34 -14.19 -3.63
N TYR A 52 -20.65 -14.20 -3.87
CA TYR A 52 -21.26 -14.11 -5.19
C TYR A 52 -22.07 -12.82 -5.32
N ARG A 53 -22.15 -12.27 -6.54
CA ARG A 53 -22.90 -11.06 -6.88
C ARG A 53 -23.66 -11.29 -8.18
N ARG A 54 -24.70 -10.48 -8.42
CA ARG A 54 -25.64 -10.65 -9.55
C ARG A 54 -24.94 -10.81 -10.91
N PHE A 55 -23.81 -10.15 -11.09
CA PHE A 55 -22.99 -10.20 -12.30
C PHE A 55 -21.50 -10.28 -11.95
N GLY A 56 -20.71 -10.87 -12.84
CA GLY A 56 -19.27 -11.01 -12.70
C GLY A 56 -18.84 -12.34 -12.06
N PRO A 57 -17.52 -12.60 -12.00
CA PRO A 57 -17.01 -13.85 -11.49
C PRO A 57 -17.10 -13.93 -9.95
N PRO A 58 -17.16 -15.14 -9.38
CA PRO A 58 -17.15 -15.34 -7.93
C PRO A 58 -15.82 -14.87 -7.31
N GLU A 59 -15.84 -14.60 -6.01
CA GLU A 59 -14.67 -14.12 -5.26
C GLU A 59 -13.42 -14.98 -5.45
N LYS A 60 -13.55 -16.32 -5.52
CA LYS A 60 -12.43 -17.23 -5.77
C LYS A 60 -11.61 -16.94 -7.03
N VAL A 61 -12.24 -16.37 -8.06
CA VAL A 61 -11.59 -16.02 -9.33
C VAL A 61 -10.83 -14.71 -9.16
N ALA A 62 -11.46 -13.70 -8.55
CA ALA A 62 -10.83 -12.40 -8.31
C ALA A 62 -9.61 -12.53 -7.38
N THR A 63 -9.73 -13.31 -6.30
CA THR A 63 -8.64 -13.57 -5.36
C THR A 63 -7.47 -14.30 -6.03
N LEU A 64 -7.72 -15.29 -6.88
CA LEU A 64 -6.66 -15.99 -7.63
C LEU A 64 -5.96 -15.06 -8.62
N ASP A 65 -6.70 -14.24 -9.37
CA ASP A 65 -6.11 -13.25 -10.30
C ASP A 65 -5.19 -12.27 -9.55
N VAL A 66 -5.69 -11.66 -8.48
CA VAL A 66 -4.92 -10.69 -7.68
C VAL A 66 -3.70 -11.36 -7.06
N ALA A 67 -3.84 -12.55 -6.48
CA ALA A 67 -2.74 -13.28 -5.87
C ALA A 67 -1.63 -13.62 -6.88
N ASN A 68 -1.99 -14.02 -8.11
CA ASN A 68 -1.02 -14.29 -9.18
C ASN A 68 -0.26 -13.01 -9.58
N ARG A 69 -0.96 -11.89 -9.73
CA ARG A 69 -0.35 -10.59 -10.07
C ARG A 69 0.56 -10.07 -8.96
N LEU A 70 0.15 -10.24 -7.70
CA LEU A 70 0.95 -9.90 -6.53
C LEU A 70 2.20 -10.78 -6.45
N SER A 71 2.05 -12.09 -6.59
CA SER A 71 3.14 -13.06 -6.57
C SER A 71 4.22 -12.73 -7.60
N ARG A 72 3.83 -12.37 -8.83
CA ARG A 72 4.76 -11.89 -9.87
C ARG A 72 5.55 -10.65 -9.40
N LYS A 73 4.87 -9.63 -8.89
CA LYS A 73 5.51 -8.37 -8.43
C LYS A 73 6.46 -8.59 -7.26
N LEU A 74 6.10 -9.46 -6.33
CA LEU A 74 6.94 -9.81 -5.19
C LEU A 74 8.20 -10.57 -5.64
N ARG A 75 8.06 -11.51 -6.59
CA ARG A 75 9.20 -12.22 -7.19
C ARG A 75 10.12 -11.29 -7.99
N GLU A 76 9.57 -10.33 -8.73
CA GLU A 76 10.34 -9.26 -9.39
C GLU A 76 11.16 -8.44 -8.38
N SER A 77 10.67 -8.34 -7.14
CA SER A 77 11.36 -7.69 -6.02
C SER A 77 12.32 -8.63 -5.27
N GLN A 78 12.69 -9.76 -5.87
CA GLN A 78 13.66 -10.74 -5.34
C GLN A 78 13.22 -11.42 -4.01
N LEU A 79 11.92 -11.45 -3.74
CA LEU A 79 11.35 -12.19 -2.61
C LEU A 79 11.00 -13.63 -3.03
N ASN A 80 11.22 -14.57 -2.12
CA ASN A 80 10.63 -15.90 -2.23
C ASN A 80 9.12 -15.79 -1.97
N VAL A 81 8.30 -16.40 -2.84
CA VAL A 81 6.84 -16.31 -2.73
C VAL A 81 6.20 -17.69 -2.81
N VAL A 82 5.52 -18.05 -1.72
CA VAL A 82 4.73 -19.27 -1.60
C VAL A 82 3.26 -18.90 -1.68
N MET A 83 2.50 -19.58 -2.54
CA MET A 83 1.06 -19.39 -2.64
C MET A 83 0.34 -20.59 -2.05
N THR A 84 -0.76 -20.38 -1.32
CA THR A 84 -1.58 -21.48 -0.76
C THR A 84 -2.25 -22.31 -1.85
N ARG A 85 -2.60 -21.68 -2.99
CA ARG A 85 -3.04 -22.33 -4.23
C ARG A 85 -2.63 -21.51 -5.45
N THR A 86 -2.42 -22.19 -6.57
CA THR A 86 -2.09 -21.59 -7.88
C THR A 86 -3.13 -21.87 -8.96
N ASN A 87 -4.18 -22.62 -8.62
CA ASN A 87 -5.31 -22.97 -9.48
C ASN A 87 -6.62 -22.96 -8.67
N ASP A 88 -7.74 -23.28 -9.32
CA ASP A 88 -9.07 -23.27 -8.71
C ASP A 88 -9.33 -24.57 -7.92
N VAL A 89 -8.71 -24.67 -6.74
CA VAL A 89 -8.86 -25.80 -5.81
C VAL A 89 -9.24 -25.31 -4.42
N PHE A 90 -9.98 -26.14 -3.68
CA PHE A 90 -10.32 -25.86 -2.29
C PHE A 90 -9.13 -26.23 -1.38
N VAL A 91 -8.65 -25.26 -0.60
CA VAL A 91 -7.63 -25.47 0.44
C VAL A 91 -8.28 -25.23 1.82
N PRO A 92 -8.30 -26.22 2.73
CA PRO A 92 -8.80 -26.05 4.10
C PRO A 92 -8.08 -24.93 4.88
N LEU A 93 -8.78 -24.22 5.77
CA LEU A 93 -8.23 -23.05 6.48
C LEU A 93 -7.02 -23.38 7.36
N ASP A 94 -7.05 -24.54 8.03
CA ASP A 94 -5.99 -25.09 8.88
C ASP A 94 -4.71 -25.43 8.09
N THR A 95 -4.81 -25.61 6.77
CA THR A 95 -3.64 -25.84 5.89
C THR A 95 -3.02 -24.53 5.39
N ARG A 96 -3.64 -23.37 5.65
CA ARG A 96 -3.18 -22.06 5.16
C ARG A 96 -2.25 -21.32 6.13
N VAL A 97 -2.09 -21.80 7.37
CA VAL A 97 -1.39 -21.12 8.48
C VAL A 97 -0.36 -21.99 9.18
#